data_AF-M1E8K0-F1
#
_entry.id   AF-M1E8K0-F1
#
_cell.length_a   1.000
_cell.length_b   1.000
_cell.length_c   1.000
_cell.angle_alpha   90.00
_cell.angle_beta   90.00
_cell.angle_gamma   90.00
#
_symmetry.space_group_name_H-M   'P 1'
#
loop_
_entity.id
_entity.type
_entity.pdbx_description
1 polymer ?
#
loop_
_entity_poly.entity_id
_entity_poly.type
_entity_poly.pdbx_seq_one_letter_code
_entity_poly.pdbx_strand_id
1 'polypeptide(L)'
;MRAKLLLVIGLAIIFSFSKSDSALATNWQYVGTLTLSSGEVRKDYVDADSVVYDKNDHTMKFWVLSEVHFDKDVIKSLKRYSTDISDILLPTRMLEYKTFSDNNTIILENRTPSTIIDYPEDISLLSRAIDIAEDYIKK
;
A
#
# COMPACT_ATOMS: atom_id res chain seq x y z
N MET A 1 38.04 -22.67 -44.05
CA MET A 1 37.71 -23.37 -42.79
C MET A 1 37.73 -22.37 -41.64
N ARG A 2 36.60 -22.29 -40.92
CA ARG A 2 36.44 -21.94 -39.50
C ARG A 2 36.91 -20.55 -39.02
N ALA A 3 35.99 -19.60 -39.06
CA ALA A 3 35.89 -18.54 -38.06
C ALA A 3 35.65 -19.18 -36.67
N LYS A 4 36.43 -18.75 -35.68
CA LYS A 4 36.20 -18.94 -34.23
C LYS A 4 36.29 -17.53 -33.63
N LEU A 5 35.19 -16.81 -33.45
CA LEU A 5 34.32 -16.80 -32.27
C LEU A 5 35.08 -16.99 -30.95
N LEU A 6 35.20 -15.91 -30.18
CA LEU A 6 35.25 -15.82 -28.71
C LEU A 6 35.12 -14.31 -28.39
N LEU A 7 33.90 -13.77 -28.32
CA LEU A 7 33.09 -13.67 -27.11
C LEU A 7 33.80 -12.83 -26.03
N VAL A 8 33.79 -11.51 -26.26
CA VAL A 8 33.94 -10.50 -25.20
C VAL A 8 32.68 -9.63 -25.26
N ILE A 9 31.55 -10.24 -24.89
CA ILE A 9 30.42 -9.48 -24.36
C ILE A 9 30.72 -9.36 -22.86
N GLY A 10 31.66 -8.48 -22.56
CA GLY A 10 32.07 -8.16 -21.20
C GLY A 10 31.02 -7.27 -20.56
N LEU A 11 30.28 -7.85 -19.61
CA LEU A 11 29.75 -7.19 -18.41
C LEU A 11 29.09 -5.81 -18.61
N ALA A 12 27.85 -5.82 -19.09
CA ALA A 12 26.87 -4.83 -18.67
C ALA A 12 25.46 -5.41 -18.81
N ILE A 13 25.23 -6.63 -18.33
CA ILE A 13 23.89 -6.96 -17.85
C ILE A 13 23.81 -6.24 -16.50
N ILE A 14 23.55 -4.94 -16.55
CA ILE A 14 22.89 -4.25 -15.45
C ILE A 14 21.55 -4.97 -15.37
N PHE A 15 21.49 -5.97 -14.52
CA PHE A 15 20.25 -6.50 -14.02
C PHE A 15 19.56 -5.36 -13.29
N SER A 16 18.91 -4.48 -14.05
CA SER A 16 17.79 -3.68 -13.60
C SER A 16 16.62 -4.63 -13.36
N PHE A 17 16.81 -5.59 -12.45
CA PHE A 17 15.69 -6.11 -11.71
C PHE A 17 15.23 -4.94 -10.87
N SER A 18 14.26 -4.19 -11.40
CA SER A 18 13.33 -3.46 -10.55
C SER A 18 12.93 -4.47 -9.48
N LYS A 19 13.37 -4.26 -8.23
CA LYS A 19 12.79 -4.92 -7.08
C LYS A 19 11.31 -4.62 -7.21
N SER A 20 10.56 -5.57 -7.74
CA SER A 20 9.12 -5.55 -7.58
C SER A 20 8.97 -5.83 -6.10
N ASP A 21 8.65 -4.79 -5.33
CA ASP A 21 8.20 -4.88 -3.95
C ASP A 21 6.90 -5.69 -3.96
N SER A 22 7.05 -7.00 -4.17
CA SER A 22 6.01 -8.00 -3.99
C SER A 22 6.21 -8.53 -2.57
N ALA A 23 6.22 -7.61 -1.59
CA ALA A 23 5.99 -7.99 -0.22
C ALA A 23 4.52 -8.42 -0.18
N LEU A 24 4.29 -9.73 -0.22
CA LEU A 24 3.03 -10.31 0.18
C LEU A 24 2.90 -9.97 1.67
N ALA A 25 2.10 -8.95 1.97
CA ALA A 25 1.78 -8.47 3.31
C ALA A 25 1.36 -9.63 4.23
N THR A 26 2.09 -9.85 5.33
CA THR A 26 1.95 -11.01 6.23
C THR A 26 1.37 -10.66 7.60
N ASN A 27 1.26 -9.39 7.97
CA ASN A 27 0.98 -8.99 9.36
C ASN A 27 -0.11 -7.90 9.46
N TRP A 28 -1.31 -8.27 9.04
CA TRP A 28 -2.48 -7.39 9.04
C TRP A 28 -2.98 -7.08 10.45
N GLN A 29 -2.96 -5.79 10.81
CA GLN A 29 -3.54 -5.27 12.04
C GLN A 29 -4.92 -4.68 11.75
N TYR A 30 -5.92 -5.11 12.50
CA TYR A 30 -7.27 -4.58 12.36
C TYR A 30 -7.34 -3.11 12.80
N VAL A 31 -7.84 -2.25 11.92
CA VAL A 31 -8.01 -0.81 12.16
C VAL A 31 -9.40 -0.52 12.73
N GLY A 32 -10.44 -1.02 12.08
CA GLY A 32 -11.81 -0.71 12.48
C GLY A 32 -12.86 -1.14 11.47
N THR A 33 -14.12 -0.88 11.83
CA THR A 33 -15.30 -1.17 11.01
C THR A 33 -16.07 0.12 10.75
N LEU A 34 -16.57 0.28 9.54
CA LEU A 34 -17.46 1.36 9.12
C LEU A 34 -18.68 0.77 8.41
N THR A 35 -19.88 1.15 8.84
CA THR A 35 -21.10 0.88 8.08
C THR A 35 -21.24 1.93 6.98
N LEU A 36 -21.32 1.48 5.74
CA LEU A 36 -21.50 2.34 4.58
C LEU A 36 -22.95 2.81 4.49
N SER A 37 -23.19 3.93 3.80
CA SER A 37 -24.54 4.47 3.58
C SER A 37 -25.46 3.51 2.82
N SER A 38 -24.88 2.60 2.05
CA SER A 38 -25.56 1.54 1.31
C SER A 38 -25.95 0.33 2.20
N GLY A 39 -25.48 0.28 3.45
CA GLY A 39 -25.81 -0.75 4.45
C GLY A 39 -24.75 -1.83 4.62
N GLU A 40 -23.79 -1.93 3.69
CA GLU A 40 -22.67 -2.86 3.77
C GLU A 40 -21.67 -2.46 4.84
N VAL A 41 -20.87 -3.44 5.24
CA VAL A 41 -19.86 -3.27 6.29
C VAL A 41 -18.48 -3.27 5.65
N ARG A 42 -17.72 -2.18 5.87
CA ARG A 42 -16.31 -2.09 5.51
C ARG A 42 -15.43 -2.34 6.72
N LYS A 43 -14.43 -3.20 6.58
CA LYS A 43 -13.36 -3.40 7.57
C LYS A 43 -12.03 -2.99 6.97
N ASP A 44 -11.28 -2.20 7.71
CA ASP A 44 -9.95 -1.75 7.29
C ASP A 44 -8.87 -2.42 8.15
N TYR A 45 -7.74 -2.72 7.53
CA TYR A 45 -6.55 -3.32 8.13
C TYR A 45 -5.29 -2.61 7.62
N VAL A 46 -4.25 -2.54 8.43
CA VAL A 46 -2.93 -2.02 8.04
C VAL A 46 -1.90 -3.13 8.07
N ASP A 47 -1.02 -3.21 7.08
CA ASP A 47 0.07 -4.20 7.10
C ASP A 47 1.27 -3.64 7.86
N ALA A 48 1.48 -4.14 9.08
CA ALA A 48 2.56 -3.69 9.97
C ALA A 48 3.95 -3.91 9.36
N ASP A 49 4.14 -4.99 8.59
CA ASP A 49 5.44 -5.31 7.99
C ASP A 49 5.78 -4.38 6.81
N SER A 50 4.78 -3.64 6.31
CA SER A 50 4.97 -2.71 5.19
C SER A 50 5.30 -1.28 5.58
N VAL A 51 5.27 -0.97 6.88
CA VAL A 51 5.49 0.39 7.37
C VAL A 51 6.95 0.78 7.16
N VAL A 52 7.18 1.84 6.39
CA VAL A 52 8.51 2.39 6.11
C VAL A 52 8.49 3.89 6.39
N TYR A 53 9.44 4.36 7.20
CA TYR A 53 9.61 5.78 7.52
C TYR A 53 10.86 6.34 6.84
N ASP A 54 10.70 7.43 6.08
CA ASP A 54 11.81 8.23 5.56
C ASP A 54 12.04 9.44 6.47
N LYS A 55 13.23 9.46 7.09
CA LYS A 55 13.62 10.51 8.04
C LYS A 55 13.93 11.84 7.38
N ASN A 56 14.21 11.86 6.07
CA ASN A 56 14.63 13.08 5.39
C ASN A 56 13.44 13.98 5.04
N ASP A 57 12.33 13.37 4.63
CA ASP A 57 11.10 14.07 4.26
C ASP A 57 9.97 13.90 5.29
N HIS A 58 10.23 13.21 6.41
CA HIS A 58 9.29 12.92 7.49
C HIS A 58 8.03 12.17 7.00
N THR A 59 8.15 11.39 5.93
CA THR A 59 7.02 10.62 5.39
C THR A 59 7.03 9.16 5.81
N MET A 60 5.87 8.68 6.24
CA MET A 60 5.58 7.28 6.48
C MET A 60 4.81 6.70 5.28
N LYS A 61 5.24 5.53 4.79
CA LYS A 61 4.55 4.77 3.75
C LYS A 61 4.04 3.45 4.34
N PHE A 62 2.80 3.09 4.01
CA PHE A 62 2.14 1.91 4.56
C PHE A 62 1.01 1.44 3.64
N TRP A 63 0.63 0.16 3.76
CA TRP A 63 -0.50 -0.42 3.04
C TRP A 63 -1.74 -0.58 3.92
N VAL A 64 -2.89 -0.25 3.35
CA VAL A 64 -4.22 -0.47 3.96
C VAL A 64 -5.04 -1.41 3.08
N LEU A 65 -5.54 -2.48 3.67
CA LEU A 65 -6.51 -3.39 3.08
C LEU A 65 -7.91 -3.00 3.58
N SER A 66 -8.83 -2.73 2.66
CA SER A 66 -10.24 -2.53 2.93
C SER A 66 -11.05 -3.72 2.37
N GLU A 67 -11.84 -4.35 3.21
CA GLU A 67 -12.77 -5.43 2.86
C GLU A 67 -14.21 -4.92 2.99
N VAL A 68 -14.95 -4.87 1.90
CA VAL A 68 -16.39 -4.53 1.90
C VAL A 68 -17.18 -5.83 1.80
N HIS A 69 -17.96 -6.12 2.84
CA HIS A 69 -18.75 -7.33 2.95
C HIS A 69 -20.18 -7.13 2.44
N PHE A 70 -20.55 -7.91 1.44
CA PHE A 70 -21.91 -8.07 0.92
C PHE A 70 -22.49 -9.39 1.45
N ASP A 71 -23.78 -9.66 1.18
CA ASP A 71 -24.47 -10.85 1.69
C ASP A 71 -23.77 -12.19 1.37
N LYS A 72 -23.10 -12.27 0.21
CA LYS A 72 -22.41 -13.50 -0.26
C LYS A 72 -20.98 -13.28 -0.72
N ASP A 73 -20.56 -12.03 -0.86
CA ASP A 73 -19.34 -11.64 -1.57
C ASP A 73 -18.51 -10.66 -0.71
N VAL A 74 -17.20 -10.59 -0.96
CA VAL A 74 -16.29 -9.68 -0.27
C VAL A 74 -15.35 -9.04 -1.28
N ILE A 75 -15.60 -7.76 -1.54
CA ILE A 75 -14.73 -6.97 -2.40
C ILE A 75 -13.58 -6.44 -1.57
N LYS A 76 -12.35 -6.69 -2.03
CA LYS A 76 -11.14 -6.22 -1.36
C LYS A 76 -10.50 -5.11 -2.17
N SER A 77 -10.00 -4.09 -1.48
CA SER A 77 -9.14 -3.08 -2.08
C SER A 77 -7.92 -2.86 -1.20
N LEU A 78 -6.76 -2.75 -1.83
CA LEU A 78 -5.47 -2.57 -1.20
C LEU A 78 -4.90 -1.25 -1.68
N LYS A 79 -4.60 -0.33 -0.76
CA LYS A 79 -4.10 1.02 -1.07
C LYS A 79 -2.79 1.27 -0.36
N ARG A 80 -1.83 1.84 -1.07
CA ARG A 80 -0.57 2.32 -0.49
C ARG A 80 -0.69 3.80 -0.24
N TYR A 81 -0.37 4.23 0.98
CA TYR A 81 -0.40 5.63 1.38
C TYR A 81 1.00 6.14 1.70
N SER A 82 1.15 7.46 1.63
CA SER A 82 2.30 8.22 2.12
C SER A 82 1.76 9.38 2.96
N THR A 83 2.12 9.44 4.22
CA THR A 83 1.67 10.47 5.17
C THR A 83 2.87 11.22 5.72
N ASP A 84 2.84 12.55 5.69
CA ASP A 84 3.79 13.36 6.43
C ASP A 84 3.37 13.37 7.91
N ILE A 85 4.21 12.78 8.76
CA ILE A 85 3.92 12.66 10.20
C ILE A 85 4.50 13.82 11.02
N SER A 86 5.19 14.77 10.38
CA SER A 86 5.68 15.98 11.03
C SER A 86 4.61 17.07 11.17
N ASP A 87 3.55 16.99 10.35
CA ASP A 87 2.42 17.90 10.36
C ASP A 87 1.24 17.29 11.13
N ILE A 88 0.62 18.09 12.01
CA ILE A 88 -0.54 17.68 12.82
C ILE A 88 -1.77 17.33 11.98
N LEU A 89 -1.88 17.87 10.76
CA LEU A 89 -2.98 17.60 9.84
C LEU A 89 -2.78 16.31 9.03
N LEU A 90 -1.63 15.64 9.19
CA LEU A 90 -1.31 14.35 8.58
C LEU A 90 -1.59 14.31 7.06
N PRO A 91 -1.04 15.25 6.26
CA PRO A 91 -1.31 15.29 4.83
C PRO A 91 -0.89 13.96 4.19
N THR A 92 -1.86 13.31 3.56
CA THR A 92 -1.77 11.92 3.12
C THR A 92 -2.03 11.81 1.64
N ARG A 93 -1.18 11.08 0.92
CA ARG A 93 -1.31 10.82 -0.51
C ARG A 93 -1.44 9.33 -0.78
N MET A 94 -2.44 8.94 -1.56
CA MET A 94 -2.51 7.59 -2.12
C MET A 94 -1.47 7.44 -3.23
N LEU A 95 -0.56 6.48 -3.09
CA LEU A 95 0.49 6.18 -4.06
C LEU A 95 0.04 5.14 -5.09
N GLU A 96 -0.66 4.11 -4.62
CA GLU A 96 -1.05 2.95 -5.42
C GLU A 96 -2.39 2.41 -4.91
N TYR A 97 -3.19 1.80 -5.79
CA TYR A 97 -4.32 0.99 -5.38
C TYR A 97 -4.52 -0.24 -6.26
N LYS A 98 -5.07 -1.29 -5.65
CA LYS A 98 -5.47 -2.55 -6.29
C LYS A 98 -6.85 -2.92 -5.77
N THR A 99 -7.74 -3.37 -6.65
CA THR A 99 -9.03 -3.96 -6.26
C THR A 99 -9.05 -5.40 -6.72
N PHE A 100 -9.60 -6.27 -5.88
CA PHE A 100 -9.68 -7.70 -6.11
C PHE A 100 -11.14 -8.15 -6.15
N SER A 101 -11.43 -9.13 -7.01
CA SER A 101 -12.67 -9.91 -6.93
C SER A 101 -12.62 -10.93 -5.78
N ASP A 102 -13.75 -11.59 -5.51
CA ASP A 102 -13.90 -12.54 -4.39
C ASP A 102 -12.91 -13.72 -4.43
N ASN A 103 -12.43 -14.10 -5.61
CA ASN A 103 -11.41 -15.12 -5.81
C ASN A 103 -9.96 -14.58 -5.70
N ASN A 104 -9.77 -13.39 -5.12
CA ASN A 104 -8.51 -12.66 -5.00
C ASN A 104 -7.80 -12.36 -6.34
N THR A 105 -8.53 -12.33 -7.46
CA THR A 105 -7.97 -11.88 -8.75
C THR A 105 -7.97 -10.35 -8.80
N ILE A 106 -6.86 -9.74 -9.22
CA ILE A 106 -6.81 -8.29 -9.44
C ILE A 106 -7.73 -7.93 -10.59
N ILE A 107 -8.72 -7.08 -10.33
CA ILE A 107 -9.66 -6.57 -11.34
C ILE A 107 -9.37 -5.14 -11.76
N LEU A 108 -8.68 -4.38 -10.90
CA LEU A 108 -8.28 -3.00 -11.17
C LEU A 108 -6.97 -2.70 -10.44
N GLU A 109 -6.05 -2.02 -11.10
CA GLU A 109 -4.77 -1.60 -10.51
C GLU A 109 -4.39 -0.22 -11.07
N ASN A 110 -3.95 0.68 -10.19
CA ASN A 110 -3.29 1.92 -10.58
C ASN A 110 -2.07 2.12 -9.69
N ARG A 111 -0.92 2.34 -10.32
CA ARG A 111 0.36 2.61 -9.65
C ARG A 111 0.81 4.07 -9.77
N THR A 112 -0.03 4.92 -10.35
CA THR A 112 0.22 6.35 -10.46
C THR A 112 -0.19 7.02 -9.15
N PRO A 113 0.74 7.72 -8.45
CA PRO A 113 0.39 8.47 -7.26
C PRO A 113 -0.68 9.52 -7.54
N SER A 114 -1.63 9.64 -6.61
CA SER A 114 -2.66 10.68 -6.65
C SER A 114 -2.03 12.07 -6.59
N THR A 115 -2.54 13.01 -7.39
CA THR A 115 -2.18 14.44 -7.28
C THR A 115 -2.92 15.13 -6.12
N ILE A 116 -3.96 14.47 -5.58
CA ILE A 116 -4.76 14.96 -4.46
C ILE A 116 -4.05 14.62 -3.15
N ILE A 117 -4.05 15.57 -2.23
CA ILE A 117 -3.63 15.38 -0.84
C ILE A 117 -4.89 15.32 0.01
N ASP A 118 -5.06 14.22 0.72
CA ASP A 118 -6.12 14.00 1.67
C ASP A 118 -5.65 14.45 3.06
N TYR A 119 -6.55 15.05 3.83
CA TYR A 119 -6.34 15.41 5.23
C TYR A 119 -7.31 14.56 6.05
N PRO A 120 -6.86 13.42 6.62
CA PRO A 120 -7.73 12.48 7.31
C PRO A 120 -8.43 13.17 8.49
N GLU A 121 -9.75 13.01 8.59
CA GLU A 121 -10.48 13.44 9.78
C GLU A 121 -10.05 12.58 10.99
N ASP A 122 -9.96 13.18 12.18
CA ASP A 122 -9.45 12.54 13.41
C ASP A 122 -10.07 11.18 13.70
N ILE A 123 -11.39 11.03 13.48
CA ILE A 123 -12.15 9.82 13.78
C ILE A 123 -12.25 8.85 12.59
N SER A 124 -11.63 9.17 11.46
CA SER A 124 -11.69 8.34 10.26
C SER A 124 -10.89 7.04 10.43
N LEU A 125 -11.28 6.01 9.70
CA LEU A 125 -10.49 4.77 9.63
C LEU A 125 -9.09 5.01 9.06
N LEU A 126 -8.90 6.02 8.21
CA LEU A 126 -7.57 6.37 7.69
C LEU A 126 -6.69 6.99 8.77
N SER A 127 -7.21 7.93 9.57
CA SER A 127 -6.51 8.50 10.73
C SER A 127 -6.06 7.40 11.69
N ARG A 128 -6.97 6.49 12.03
CA ARG A 128 -6.65 5.36 12.91
C ARG A 128 -5.63 4.38 12.31
N ALA A 129 -5.65 4.19 10.98
CA ALA A 129 -4.64 3.38 10.31
C ALA A 129 -3.25 4.04 10.38
N ILE A 130 -3.19 5.37 10.28
CA ILE A 130 -1.96 6.15 10.46
C ILE A 130 -1.45 5.99 11.89
N ASP A 131 -2.29 6.14 12.91
CA ASP A 131 -1.90 5.94 14.31
C ASP A 131 -1.27 4.56 14.55
N ILE A 132 -1.94 3.51 14.06
CA ILE A 132 -1.44 2.13 14.19
C ILE A 132 -0.11 1.98 13.45
N ALA A 133 0.03 2.53 12.24
CA ALA A 133 1.27 2.46 11.48
C ALA A 133 2.42 3.22 12.18
N GLU A 134 2.13 4.40 12.76
CA GLU A 134 3.11 5.21 13.48
C GLU A 134 3.70 4.46 14.70
N ASP A 135 2.87 3.67 15.39
CA ASP A 135 3.31 2.81 16.50
C ASP A 135 4.37 1.77 16.08
N TYR A 136 4.47 1.41 14.81
CA TYR A 136 5.50 0.52 14.28
C TYR A 136 6.80 1.23 13.90
N ILE A 137 6.80 2.56 13.77
CA ILE A 137 8.02 3.34 13.57
C ILE A 137 8.69 3.65 14.92
N LYS A 138 7.89 3.82 15.98
CA LYS A 138 8.36 4.19 17.32
C LYS A 138 9.01 3.05 18.12
N LYS A 139 8.87 1.80 17.66
CA LYS A 139 9.45 0.59 18.29
C LYS A 139 10.92 0.40 17.88
#